data_AF-A0A535NXF7-F1
#
_entry.id   AF-A0A535NXF7-F1
#
_cell.length_a   1.000
_cell.length_b   1.000
_cell.length_c   1.000
_cell.angle_alpha   90.00
_cell.angle_beta   90.00
_cell.angle_gamma   90.00
#
_symmetry.space_group_name_H-M   'P 1'
#
loop_
_entity.id
_entity.type
_entity.pdbx_description
1 polymer ?
#
loop_
_entity_poly.entity_id
_entity_poly.type
_entity_poly.pdbx_seq_one_letter_code
_entity_poly.pdbx_strand_id
1 'polypeptide(L)'
;MNSLRQFLRAGHDLNYAGYAGLLHYNRGVQGEPAMPPTQLADLAGGSYMAVIGILTAVVGRAQTGEGRKIDVSMTEGVMSLLPLVATAYLNTGKAPRPGHSRLDGGLPCYNIYEAKDGKYVTLAALEPKFWHTFCTHIGHLELLPFHTPVGPGEREEAIEVLRAIFKTKTRDEWVTELAEIDACVGPVYDIDEALNDQHTQARGVTVTNGSAEEPFSALRSFPRIS
;
A
#
# COMPACT_ATOMS: atom_id res chain seq x y z
N MET A 1 31.31 24.16 -2.55
CA MET A 1 31.81 23.08 -3.45
C MET A 1 31.41 21.66 -3.03
N ASN A 2 31.11 21.36 -1.75
CA ASN A 2 30.67 20.01 -1.34
C ASN A 2 29.19 19.66 -1.62
N SER A 3 28.29 20.63 -1.80
CA SER A 3 26.86 20.36 -2.03
C SER A 3 26.55 19.87 -3.45
N LEU A 4 27.26 20.36 -4.48
CA LEU A 4 27.03 19.95 -5.87
C LEU A 4 27.42 18.49 -6.16
N ARG A 5 28.38 17.93 -5.40
CA ARG A 5 28.78 16.52 -5.53
C ARG A 5 27.70 15.54 -5.04
N GLN A 6 26.74 15.99 -4.24
CA GLN A 6 25.66 15.14 -3.76
C GLN A 6 24.69 14.76 -4.90
N PHE A 7 24.49 15.65 -5.88
CA PHE A 7 23.65 15.40 -7.06
C PHE A 7 24.27 14.46 -8.11
N LEU A 8 25.56 14.12 -7.99
CA LEU A 8 26.30 13.29 -8.96
C LEU A 8 26.68 11.92 -8.39
N ARG A 9 26.09 11.51 -7.26
CA ARG A 9 26.36 10.19 -6.68
C ARG A 9 25.47 9.15 -7.32
N ALA A 10 26.06 7.99 -7.60
CA ALA A 10 25.31 6.81 -7.99
C ALA A 10 24.30 6.44 -6.89
N GLY A 11 23.16 5.93 -7.32
CA GLY A 11 22.11 5.40 -6.47
C GLY A 11 21.18 4.54 -7.29
N HIS A 12 20.45 3.66 -6.61
CA HIS A 12 19.36 2.88 -7.16
C HIS A 12 18.07 3.21 -6.42
N ASP A 13 16.96 2.64 -6.89
CA ASP A 13 15.63 2.73 -6.29
C ASP A 13 15.65 2.82 -4.76
N LEU A 14 16.27 1.83 -4.11
CA LEU A 14 16.31 1.70 -2.66
C LEU A 14 16.98 2.91 -1.98
N ASN A 15 18.02 3.48 -2.59
CA ASN A 15 18.67 4.67 -2.05
C ASN A 15 17.74 5.87 -2.10
N TYR A 16 17.02 6.06 -3.21
CA TYR A 16 16.10 7.18 -3.39
C TYR A 16 14.84 7.04 -2.52
N ALA A 17 14.30 5.82 -2.38
CA ALA A 17 13.26 5.51 -1.39
C ALA A 17 13.71 5.78 0.05
N GLY A 18 14.97 5.46 0.37
CA GLY A 18 15.60 5.79 1.64
C GLY A 18 15.71 7.31 1.86
N TYR A 19 16.21 8.05 0.86
CA TYR A 19 16.32 9.52 0.92
C TYR A 19 14.97 10.22 1.07
N ALA A 20 13.92 9.66 0.45
CA ALA A 20 12.56 10.18 0.57
C ALA A 20 11.91 9.92 1.94
N GLY A 21 12.53 9.11 2.80
CA GLY A 21 12.02 8.74 4.12
C GLY A 21 10.98 7.60 4.11
N LEU A 22 10.63 7.06 2.95
CA LEU A 22 9.66 5.97 2.80
C LEU A 22 10.07 4.72 3.60
N LEU A 23 11.34 4.31 3.50
CA LEU A 23 11.83 3.10 4.16
C LEU A 23 11.81 3.19 5.68
N HIS A 24 11.70 4.39 6.27
CA HIS A 24 11.52 4.53 7.71
C HIS A 24 10.20 3.93 8.18
N TYR A 25 9.16 4.00 7.35
CA TYR A 25 7.80 3.56 7.64
C TYR A 25 7.50 2.13 7.20
N ASN A 26 8.29 1.58 6.28
CA ASN A 26 8.19 0.16 5.90
C ASN A 26 8.91 -0.69 6.94
N ARG A 27 8.17 -1.43 7.78
CA ARG A 27 8.76 -2.22 8.89
C ARG A 27 8.55 -3.71 8.72
N GLY A 28 9.56 -4.49 9.11
CA GLY A 28 9.50 -5.94 9.25
C GLY A 28 8.85 -6.37 10.55
N VAL A 29 8.82 -7.69 10.78
CA VAL A 29 8.15 -8.32 11.93
C VAL A 29 8.78 -7.92 13.26
N GLN A 30 10.11 -7.71 13.29
CA GLN A 30 10.83 -7.25 14.49
C GLN A 30 10.86 -5.71 14.60
N GLY A 31 10.12 -5.02 13.73
CA GLY A 31 10.06 -3.58 13.70
C GLY A 31 11.33 -2.93 13.15
N GLU A 32 12.19 -3.62 12.42
CA GLU A 32 13.31 -3.09 11.63
C GLU A 32 12.83 -2.51 10.29
N PRO A 33 13.53 -1.57 9.64
CA PRO A 33 13.21 -1.17 8.27
C PRO A 33 13.23 -2.39 7.33
N ALA A 34 12.14 -2.60 6.60
CA ALA A 34 12.01 -3.67 5.62
C ALA A 34 12.22 -3.14 4.19
N MET A 35 12.76 -3.99 3.33
CA MET A 35 12.84 -3.72 1.89
C MET A 35 11.49 -4.06 1.23
N PRO A 36 10.81 -3.12 0.56
CA PRO A 36 9.64 -3.45 -0.22
C PRO A 36 10.06 -4.28 -1.45
N PRO A 37 9.25 -5.25 -1.90
CA PRO A 37 9.55 -6.00 -3.12
C PRO A 37 9.43 -5.14 -4.39
N THR A 38 8.75 -4.00 -4.29
CA THR A 38 8.47 -3.07 -5.38
C THR A 38 9.47 -1.92 -5.42
N GLN A 39 10.02 -1.64 -6.60
CA GLN A 39 10.91 -0.50 -6.86
C GLN A 39 10.09 0.79 -6.98
N LEU A 40 9.65 1.33 -5.84
CA LEU A 40 8.74 2.47 -5.77
C LEU A 40 9.33 3.77 -6.31
N ALA A 41 10.64 3.97 -6.18
CA ALA A 41 11.32 5.14 -6.71
C ALA A 41 11.47 5.07 -8.23
N ASP A 42 11.85 3.91 -8.79
CA ASP A 42 11.97 3.74 -10.25
C ASP A 42 10.59 3.81 -10.94
N LEU A 43 9.58 3.16 -10.35
CA LEU A 43 8.23 3.07 -10.92
C LEU A 43 7.41 4.32 -10.63
N ALA A 44 6.93 4.47 -9.40
CA ALA A 44 5.97 5.51 -9.04
C ALA A 44 6.63 6.88 -8.86
N GLY A 45 7.82 6.93 -8.25
CA GLY A 45 8.56 8.17 -8.05
C GLY A 45 9.23 8.71 -9.32
N GLY A 46 9.58 7.85 -10.26
CA GLY A 46 10.30 8.19 -11.49
C GLY A 46 9.41 8.09 -12.72
N SER A 47 9.17 6.86 -13.16
CA SER A 47 8.51 6.56 -14.44
C SER A 47 7.11 7.18 -14.53
N TYR A 48 6.26 7.02 -13.51
CA TYR A 48 4.92 7.58 -13.53
C TYR A 48 4.93 9.11 -13.48
N MET A 49 5.82 9.72 -12.69
CA MET A 49 5.99 11.17 -12.66
C MET A 49 6.46 11.71 -14.03
N ALA A 50 7.37 11.01 -14.70
CA ALA A 50 7.82 11.34 -16.05
C ALA A 50 6.67 11.26 -17.06
N VAL A 51 5.88 10.18 -17.05
CA VAL A 51 4.70 10.02 -17.92
C VAL A 51 3.70 11.15 -17.69
N ILE A 52 3.37 11.48 -16.43
CA ILE A 52 2.47 12.59 -16.08
C ILE A 52 3.02 13.92 -16.61
N GLY A 53 4.31 14.19 -16.40
CA GLY A 53 4.96 15.41 -16.89
C GLY A 53 4.92 15.51 -18.42
N ILE A 54 5.19 14.41 -19.13
CA ILE A 54 5.18 14.35 -20.60
C ILE A 54 3.78 14.58 -21.13
N LEU A 55 2.78 13.88 -20.61
CA LEU A 55 1.37 14.06 -21.01
C LEU A 55 0.92 15.50 -20.76
N THR A 56 1.27 16.09 -19.62
CA THR A 56 0.99 17.50 -19.30
C THR A 56 1.64 18.44 -20.30
N ALA A 57 2.91 18.22 -20.67
CA ALA A 57 3.61 19.02 -21.66
C ALA A 57 3.00 18.87 -23.06
N VAL A 58 2.54 17.68 -23.44
CA VAL A 58 1.86 17.43 -24.72
C VAL A 58 0.52 18.18 -24.79
N VAL A 59 -0.29 18.12 -23.74
CA VAL A 59 -1.55 18.87 -23.63
C VAL A 59 -1.29 20.37 -23.69
N GLY A 60 -0.30 20.87 -22.94
CA GLY A 60 0.09 22.28 -22.98
C GLY A 60 0.55 22.73 -24.37
N ARG A 61 1.40 21.94 -25.03
CA ARG A 61 1.88 22.21 -26.39
C ARG A 61 0.72 22.28 -27.39
N ALA A 62 -0.34 21.50 -27.23
CA ALA A 62 -1.50 21.56 -28.12
C ALA A 62 -2.18 22.95 -28.12
N GLN A 63 -2.03 23.71 -27.03
CA GLN A 63 -2.57 25.07 -26.91
C GLN A 63 -1.54 26.15 -27.26
N THR A 64 -0.27 25.95 -26.89
CA THR A 64 0.77 27.00 -27.00
C THR A 64 1.69 26.85 -28.21
N GLY A 65 1.79 25.66 -28.81
CA GLY A 65 2.78 25.33 -29.83
C GLY A 65 4.21 25.10 -29.29
N GLU A 66 4.44 25.27 -27.99
CA GLU A 66 5.77 25.22 -27.40
C GLU A 66 6.05 23.93 -26.62
N GLY A 67 7.28 23.42 -26.74
CA GLY A 67 7.77 22.35 -25.88
C GLY A 67 8.09 22.81 -24.46
N ARG A 68 8.34 21.84 -23.57
CA ARG A 68 8.78 22.06 -22.18
C ARG A 68 9.90 21.08 -21.81
N LYS A 69 10.87 21.53 -21.01
CA LYS A 69 11.83 20.64 -20.34
C LYS A 69 11.17 20.11 -19.08
N ILE A 70 11.23 18.80 -18.87
CA ILE A 70 10.70 18.13 -17.68
C ILE A 70 11.90 17.59 -16.90
N ASP A 71 12.01 18.00 -15.65
CA ASP A 71 13.00 17.48 -14.70
C ASP A 71 12.27 16.57 -13.72
N VAL A 72 12.75 15.34 -13.55
CA VAL A 72 12.08 14.30 -12.76
C VAL A 72 13.04 13.78 -11.72
N SER A 73 12.68 13.93 -10.46
CA SER A 73 13.43 13.41 -9.32
C SER A 73 12.69 12.24 -8.70
N MET A 74 13.30 11.05 -8.73
CA MET A 74 12.73 9.85 -8.08
C MET A 74 12.49 10.07 -6.58
N THR A 75 13.40 10.78 -5.91
CA THR A 75 13.26 11.11 -4.48
C THR A 75 12.03 11.99 -4.23
N GLU A 76 11.85 13.06 -4.99
CA GLU A 76 10.69 13.96 -4.85
C GLU A 76 9.39 13.24 -5.20
N GLY A 77 9.43 12.40 -6.23
CA GLY A 77 8.31 11.54 -6.61
C GLY A 77 7.90 10.62 -5.48
N VAL A 78 8.84 9.91 -4.82
CA VAL A 78 8.52 9.08 -3.66
C VAL A 78 8.02 9.90 -2.48
N MET A 79 8.59 11.08 -2.22
CA MET A 79 8.08 11.98 -1.16
C MET A 79 6.61 12.35 -1.38
N SER A 80 6.20 12.54 -2.64
CA SER A 80 4.79 12.82 -2.97
C SER A 80 3.84 11.65 -2.68
N LEU A 81 4.36 10.42 -2.52
CA LEU A 81 3.60 9.22 -2.14
C LEU A 81 3.41 9.07 -0.62
N LEU A 82 3.91 10.01 0.19
CA LEU A 82 3.79 10.02 1.65
C LEU A 82 2.90 11.14 2.20
N PRO A 83 1.73 11.44 1.62
CA PRO A 83 0.98 12.65 1.95
C PRO A 83 0.56 12.70 3.42
N LEU A 84 0.08 11.59 4.00
CA LEU A 84 -0.39 11.55 5.39
C LEU A 84 0.74 11.80 6.41
N VAL A 85 1.89 11.16 6.17
CA VAL A 85 3.08 11.31 7.00
C VAL A 85 3.63 12.74 6.89
N ALA A 86 3.77 13.23 5.66
CA ALA A 86 4.28 14.56 5.39
C ALA A 86 3.35 15.63 6.01
N THR A 87 2.03 15.53 5.80
CA THR A 87 1.06 16.45 6.38
C THR A 87 1.05 16.39 7.91
N ALA A 88 1.14 15.20 8.52
CA ALA A 88 1.22 15.07 9.98
C ALA A 88 2.46 15.79 10.54
N TYR A 89 3.62 15.61 9.91
CA TYR A 89 4.84 16.31 10.28
C TYR A 89 4.74 17.82 10.07
N LEU A 90 4.27 18.27 8.90
CA LEU A 90 4.16 19.69 8.57
C LEU A 90 3.20 20.45 9.50
N ASN A 91 2.12 19.79 9.95
CA ASN A 91 1.14 20.41 10.84
C ASN A 91 1.56 20.42 12.32
N THR A 92 2.40 19.48 12.76
CA THR A 92 2.69 19.26 14.20
C THR A 92 4.16 19.41 14.58
N GLY A 93 5.06 19.47 13.59
CA GLY A 93 6.51 19.40 13.79
C GLY A 93 7.01 18.03 14.24
N LYS A 94 6.15 17.01 14.33
CA LYS A 94 6.47 15.67 14.84
C LYS A 94 6.15 14.62 13.79
N ALA A 95 7.16 13.84 13.41
CA ALA A 95 6.96 12.73 12.50
C ALA A 95 6.14 11.63 13.21
N PRO A 96 5.13 11.04 12.56
CA PRO A 96 4.38 9.94 13.13
C PRO A 96 5.30 8.73 13.37
N ARG A 97 4.99 7.94 14.39
CA ARG A 97 5.70 6.69 14.65
C ARG A 97 5.24 5.62 13.63
N PRO A 98 6.15 4.91 12.94
CA PRO A 98 5.78 3.81 12.05
C PRO A 98 4.86 2.79 12.73
N GLY A 99 3.79 2.38 12.06
CA GLY A 99 2.86 1.36 12.55
C GLY A 99 1.85 1.86 13.59
N HIS A 100 1.81 3.17 13.86
CA HIS A 100 0.96 3.77 14.90
C HIS A 100 0.04 4.87 14.35
N SER A 101 0.09 5.13 13.05
CA SER A 101 -0.80 6.04 12.33
C SER A 101 -2.08 5.32 11.91
N ARG A 102 -3.11 6.10 11.55
CA ARG A 102 -4.43 5.54 11.20
C ARG A 102 -4.40 4.51 10.06
N LEU A 103 -3.52 4.69 9.09
CA LEU A 103 -3.50 3.91 7.84
C LEU A 103 -2.15 3.20 7.60
N ASP A 104 -1.33 3.02 8.64
CA ASP A 104 -0.07 2.28 8.57
C ASP A 104 0.01 1.12 9.60
N GLY A 105 -1.12 0.71 10.18
CA GLY A 105 -1.20 -0.38 11.19
C GLY A 105 -1.54 0.10 12.61
N GLY A 106 -1.81 1.39 12.80
CA GLY A 106 -2.21 1.95 14.09
C GLY A 106 -3.63 1.62 14.55
N LEU A 107 -4.54 1.20 13.66
CA LEU A 107 -5.93 0.89 14.03
C LEU A 107 -6.20 -0.62 14.02
N PRO A 108 -6.97 -1.15 14.99
CA PRO A 108 -7.43 -2.55 14.95
C PRO A 108 -8.32 -2.84 13.72
N CYS A 109 -9.17 -1.88 13.32
CA CYS A 109 -10.06 -2.01 12.17
C CYS A 109 -9.38 -1.79 10.80
N TYR A 110 -8.09 -1.44 10.77
CA TYR A 110 -7.30 -1.23 9.56
C TYR A 110 -5.93 -1.90 9.71
N ASN A 111 -5.89 -3.22 9.53
CA ASN A 111 -4.71 -4.04 9.81
C ASN A 111 -4.67 -5.34 8.98
N ILE A 112 -3.56 -6.06 9.13
CA ILE A 112 -3.35 -7.39 8.55
C ILE A 112 -3.26 -8.40 9.70
N TYR A 113 -4.07 -9.45 9.62
CA TYR A 113 -4.17 -10.48 10.64
C TYR A 113 -3.80 -11.85 10.09
N GLU A 114 -3.02 -12.62 10.86
CA GLU A 114 -2.65 -13.98 10.49
C GLU A 114 -3.78 -14.95 10.86
N ALA A 115 -4.21 -15.75 9.88
CA ALA A 115 -5.24 -16.77 10.03
C ALA A 115 -4.65 -18.09 10.56
N LYS A 116 -5.53 -19.08 10.80
CA LYS A 116 -5.19 -20.38 11.37
C LYS A 116 -4.12 -21.14 10.59
N ASP A 117 -4.14 -21.02 9.26
CA ASP A 117 -3.25 -21.68 8.31
C ASP A 117 -1.92 -20.95 8.07
N GLY A 118 -1.66 -19.86 8.81
CA GLY A 118 -0.45 -19.04 8.63
C GLY A 118 -0.50 -18.10 7.42
N LYS A 119 -1.62 -18.09 6.68
CA LYS A 119 -1.91 -17.08 5.66
C LYS A 119 -2.52 -15.84 6.31
N TYR A 120 -2.66 -14.75 5.55
CA TYR A 120 -3.08 -13.45 6.11
C TYR A 120 -4.39 -12.94 5.49
N VAL A 121 -5.16 -12.24 6.31
CA VAL A 121 -6.41 -11.55 5.97
C VAL A 121 -6.21 -10.05 6.21
N THR A 122 -6.69 -9.20 5.30
CA THR A 122 -6.80 -7.76 5.53
C THR A 122 -8.14 -7.46 6.18
N LEU A 123 -8.14 -6.55 7.15
CA LEU A 123 -9.34 -5.92 7.69
C LEU A 123 -9.19 -4.42 7.51
N ALA A 124 -10.08 -3.81 6.72
CA ALA A 124 -10.05 -2.38 6.38
C ALA A 124 -11.40 -1.69 6.66
N ALA A 125 -12.05 -2.06 7.75
CA ALA A 125 -13.35 -1.55 8.20
C ALA A 125 -13.25 -0.14 8.80
N LEU A 126 -12.75 0.81 8.01
CA LEU A 126 -12.38 2.15 8.46
C LEU A 126 -13.59 3.01 8.85
N GLU A 127 -14.71 2.86 8.14
CA GLU A 127 -15.97 3.51 8.48
C GLU A 127 -16.69 2.78 9.63
N PRO A 128 -17.27 3.52 10.61
CA PRO A 128 -17.92 2.89 11.77
C PRO A 128 -18.98 1.85 11.43
N LYS A 129 -19.71 2.03 10.32
CA LYS A 129 -20.73 1.07 9.86
C LYS A 129 -20.14 -0.29 9.44
N PHE A 130 -18.97 -0.30 8.82
CA PHE A 130 -18.31 -1.54 8.38
C PHE A 130 -17.70 -2.25 9.59
N TRP A 131 -17.10 -1.50 10.52
CA TRP A 131 -16.62 -2.04 11.79
C TRP A 131 -17.75 -2.65 12.61
N HIS A 132 -18.88 -1.95 12.70
CA HIS A 132 -20.07 -2.46 13.38
C HIS A 132 -20.59 -3.74 12.73
N THR A 133 -20.66 -3.77 11.39
CA THR A 133 -21.06 -4.95 10.62
C THR A 133 -20.13 -6.13 10.92
N PHE A 134 -18.82 -5.91 10.89
CA PHE A 134 -17.80 -6.92 11.21
C PHE A 134 -17.98 -7.46 12.64
N CYS A 135 -17.93 -6.59 13.67
CA CYS A 135 -18.04 -6.99 15.07
C CYS A 135 -19.34 -7.75 15.37
N THR A 136 -20.45 -7.31 14.77
CA THR A 136 -21.76 -7.97 14.91
C THR A 136 -21.74 -9.36 14.30
N HIS A 137 -21.18 -9.50 13.09
CA HIS A 137 -21.12 -10.78 12.39
C HIS A 137 -20.30 -11.83 13.15
N ILE A 138 -19.13 -11.43 13.66
CA ILE A 138 -18.24 -12.33 14.41
C ILE A 138 -18.71 -12.56 15.86
N GLY A 139 -19.76 -11.86 16.32
CA GLY A 139 -20.30 -12.00 17.67
C GLY A 139 -19.48 -11.32 18.78
N HIS A 140 -18.61 -10.36 18.43
CA HIS A 140 -17.70 -9.67 19.34
C HIS A 140 -18.07 -8.18 19.48
N LEU A 141 -19.23 -7.89 20.06
CA LEU A 141 -19.74 -6.52 20.21
C LEU A 141 -18.91 -5.68 21.21
N GLU A 142 -18.19 -6.32 22.11
CA GLU A 142 -17.23 -5.68 23.01
C GLU A 142 -16.10 -4.97 22.26
N LEU A 143 -15.85 -5.32 20.99
CA LEU A 143 -14.86 -4.67 20.15
C LEU A 143 -15.33 -3.31 19.59
N LEU A 144 -16.64 -3.00 19.63
CA LEU A 144 -17.20 -1.77 19.05
C LEU A 144 -16.50 -0.48 19.52
N PRO A 145 -16.19 -0.28 20.81
CA PRO A 145 -15.49 0.91 21.30
C PRO A 145 -14.07 1.07 20.73
N PHE A 146 -13.44 -0.02 20.29
CA PHE A 146 -12.06 -0.05 19.81
C PHE A 146 -11.91 0.25 18.31
N HIS A 147 -12.94 0.86 17.69
CA HIS A 147 -12.84 1.37 16.32
C HIS A 147 -11.72 2.40 16.15
N THR A 148 -11.59 3.29 17.12
CA THR A 148 -10.51 4.27 17.23
C THR A 148 -10.09 4.35 18.70
N PRO A 149 -9.22 3.43 19.16
CA PRO A 149 -8.82 3.37 20.57
C PRO A 149 -8.07 4.64 20.97
N VAL A 150 -8.35 5.16 22.16
CA VAL A 150 -7.76 6.42 22.66
C VAL A 150 -7.08 6.25 24.03
N GLY A 151 -7.46 5.22 24.78
CA GLY A 151 -6.89 4.91 26.07
C GLY A 151 -5.53 4.20 25.98
N PRO A 152 -4.70 4.29 27.03
CA PRO A 152 -3.42 3.59 27.08
C PRO A 152 -3.61 2.07 26.97
N GLY A 153 -2.98 1.42 25.98
CA GLY A 153 -3.01 -0.04 25.82
C GLY A 153 -4.26 -0.61 25.14
N GLU A 154 -5.34 0.18 24.98
CA GLU A 154 -6.59 -0.25 24.34
C GLU A 154 -6.37 -0.78 22.92
N ARG A 155 -5.47 -0.13 22.18
CA ARG A 155 -5.09 -0.53 20.82
C ARG A 155 -4.47 -1.92 20.81
N GLU A 156 -3.45 -2.12 21.64
CA GLU A 156 -2.71 -3.37 21.70
C GLU A 156 -3.63 -4.51 22.14
N GLU A 157 -4.48 -4.28 23.14
CA GLU A 157 -5.47 -5.24 23.62
C GLU A 157 -6.45 -5.65 22.50
N ALA A 158 -7.04 -4.68 21.80
CA ALA A 158 -7.97 -4.95 20.70
C ALA A 158 -7.29 -5.70 19.54
N ILE A 159 -6.04 -5.37 19.21
CA ILE A 159 -5.27 -6.08 18.18
C ILE A 159 -5.00 -7.53 18.61
N GLU A 160 -4.67 -7.80 19.88
CA GLU A 160 -4.46 -9.17 20.38
C GLU A 160 -5.75 -9.99 20.34
N VAL A 161 -6.88 -9.41 20.73
CA VAL A 161 -8.19 -10.08 20.63
C VAL A 161 -8.50 -10.43 19.18
N LEU A 162 -8.32 -9.50 18.25
CA LEU A 162 -8.52 -9.76 16.81
C LEU A 162 -7.56 -10.81 16.27
N ARG A 163 -6.28 -10.81 16.69
CA ARG A 163 -5.32 -11.87 16.32
C ARG A 163 -5.82 -13.24 16.75
N ALA A 164 -6.31 -13.38 17.98
CA ALA A 164 -6.87 -14.62 18.47
C ALA A 164 -8.12 -15.05 17.68
N ILE A 165 -9.00 -14.10 17.34
CA ILE A 165 -10.21 -14.36 16.52
C ILE A 165 -9.81 -14.85 15.12
N PHE A 166 -8.95 -14.11 14.41
CA PHE A 166 -8.55 -14.49 13.05
C PHE A 166 -7.85 -15.85 13.00
N LYS A 167 -7.17 -16.27 14.08
CA LYS A 167 -6.58 -17.61 14.23
C LYS A 167 -7.57 -18.77 14.36
N THR A 168 -8.88 -18.53 14.47
CA THR A 168 -9.88 -19.59 14.60
C THR A 168 -10.25 -20.27 13.28
N LYS A 169 -10.08 -19.57 12.14
CA LYS A 169 -10.39 -20.06 10.79
C LYS A 169 -9.21 -19.81 9.85
N THR A 170 -9.13 -20.56 8.77
CA THR A 170 -8.18 -20.33 7.68
C THR A 170 -8.51 -19.02 6.95
N ARG A 171 -7.55 -18.49 6.18
CA ARG A 171 -7.80 -17.27 5.39
C ARG A 171 -9.03 -17.42 4.49
N ASP A 172 -9.12 -18.52 3.77
CA ASP A 172 -10.17 -18.72 2.75
C ASP A 172 -11.55 -18.96 3.38
N GLU A 173 -11.61 -19.58 4.57
CA GLU A 173 -12.85 -19.66 5.37
C GLU A 173 -13.34 -18.26 5.78
N TRP A 174 -12.45 -17.38 6.26
CA TRP A 174 -12.81 -15.99 6.59
C TRP A 174 -13.31 -15.21 5.39
N VAL A 175 -12.59 -15.29 4.28
CA VAL A 175 -12.94 -14.58 3.04
C VAL A 175 -14.28 -15.06 2.51
N THR A 176 -14.53 -16.37 2.53
CA THR A 176 -15.81 -16.95 2.09
C THR A 176 -16.96 -16.53 3.01
N GLU A 177 -16.76 -16.58 4.32
CA GLU A 177 -17.78 -16.20 5.30
C GLU A 177 -18.18 -14.73 5.20
N LEU A 178 -17.21 -13.86 4.95
CA LEU A 178 -17.39 -12.41 4.93
C LEU A 178 -17.63 -11.84 3.52
N ALA A 179 -17.71 -12.68 2.49
CA ALA A 179 -17.80 -12.27 1.09
C ALA A 179 -19.05 -11.43 0.77
N GLU A 180 -20.17 -11.74 1.41
CA GLU A 180 -21.48 -11.12 1.16
C GLU A 180 -21.83 -10.02 2.17
N ILE A 181 -20.88 -9.60 3.00
CA ILE A 181 -21.09 -8.52 3.97
C ILE A 181 -20.12 -7.36 3.75
N ASP A 182 -20.61 -6.14 3.97
CA ASP A 182 -19.80 -4.92 3.91
C ASP A 182 -18.91 -4.79 5.17
N ALA A 183 -17.94 -5.69 5.33
CA ALA A 183 -16.97 -5.70 6.42
C ALA A 183 -15.55 -5.29 6.00
N CYS A 184 -15.33 -5.03 4.70
CA CYS A 184 -14.03 -4.64 4.14
C CYS A 184 -12.91 -5.63 4.51
N VAL A 185 -13.20 -6.93 4.35
CA VAL A 185 -12.24 -8.02 4.58
C VAL A 185 -11.81 -8.62 3.24
N GLY A 186 -10.51 -8.89 3.09
CA GLY A 186 -9.96 -9.49 1.88
C GLY A 186 -8.79 -10.43 2.15
N PRO A 187 -8.44 -11.30 1.20
CA PRO A 187 -7.28 -12.17 1.32
C PRO A 187 -5.98 -11.38 1.07
N VAL A 188 -4.91 -11.78 1.75
CA VAL A 188 -3.54 -11.51 1.29
C VAL A 188 -3.11 -12.71 0.45
N TYR A 189 -3.06 -12.50 -0.87
CA TYR A 189 -2.67 -13.51 -1.84
C TYR A 189 -1.17 -13.48 -2.15
N ASP A 190 -0.63 -14.65 -2.51
CA ASP A 190 0.58 -14.70 -3.32
C ASP A 190 0.28 -14.41 -4.81
N ILE A 191 1.32 -14.43 -5.66
CA ILE A 191 1.16 -14.08 -7.08
C ILE A 191 0.34 -15.11 -7.85
N ASP A 192 0.40 -16.40 -7.49
CA ASP A 192 -0.35 -17.45 -8.18
C ASP A 192 -1.84 -17.33 -7.85
N GLU A 193 -2.16 -17.15 -6.57
CA GLU A 193 -3.52 -16.90 -6.10
C GLU A 193 -4.11 -15.63 -6.72
N ALA A 194 -3.35 -14.53 -6.75
CA ALA A 194 -3.81 -13.26 -7.33
C ALA A 194 -4.10 -13.36 -8.83
N LEU A 195 -3.31 -14.14 -9.58
CA LEU A 195 -3.52 -14.34 -11.03
C LEU A 195 -4.73 -15.23 -11.32
N ASN A 196 -5.04 -16.17 -10.43
CA ASN A 196 -6.17 -17.09 -10.57
C ASN A 196 -7.46 -16.59 -9.89
N ASP A 197 -7.42 -15.46 -9.19
CA ASP A 197 -8.59 -14.86 -8.54
C ASP A 197 -9.71 -14.51 -9.55
N GLN A 198 -10.96 -14.71 -9.13
CA GLN A 198 -12.14 -14.48 -9.98
C GLN A 198 -12.22 -13.04 -10.49
N HIS A 199 -11.87 -12.04 -9.67
CA HIS A 199 -11.86 -10.64 -10.08
C HIS A 199 -10.78 -10.40 -11.15
N THR A 200 -9.57 -10.93 -10.94
CA THR A 200 -8.48 -10.82 -11.91
C THR A 200 -8.85 -11.44 -13.26
N GLN A 201 -9.46 -12.63 -13.25
CA GLN A 201 -9.93 -13.33 -14.45
C GLN A 201 -11.08 -12.58 -15.15
N ALA A 202 -12.06 -12.08 -14.38
CA ALA A 202 -13.15 -11.26 -14.93
C ALA A 202 -12.63 -9.95 -15.53
N ARG A 203 -11.56 -9.41 -14.96
CA ARG A 203 -10.80 -8.27 -15.51
C ARG A 203 -9.85 -8.69 -16.63
N GLY A 204 -9.77 -9.94 -17.05
CA GLY A 204 -9.01 -10.36 -18.23
C GLY A 204 -7.56 -9.89 -18.20
N VAL A 205 -6.90 -9.95 -17.04
CA VAL A 205 -5.46 -9.68 -16.93
C VAL A 205 -4.74 -10.71 -17.80
N THR A 206 -4.10 -10.24 -18.88
CA THR A 206 -3.41 -11.12 -19.83
C THR A 206 -1.92 -11.20 -19.53
N VAL A 207 -1.40 -12.42 -19.51
CA VAL A 207 0.03 -12.69 -19.58
C VAL A 207 0.45 -12.64 -21.04
N THR A 208 1.38 -11.73 -21.38
CA THR A 208 2.03 -11.75 -22.69
C THR A 208 3.20 -12.72 -22.58
N ASN A 209 3.24 -13.77 -23.39
CA ASN A 209 4.39 -14.67 -23.43
C ASN A 209 5.54 -14.02 -24.16
N GLY A 210 6.76 -14.29 -23.67
CA GLY A 210 7.98 -13.80 -24.29
C GLY A 210 8.14 -14.24 -25.74
N SER A 211 8.83 -13.43 -26.53
CA SER A 211 9.29 -13.78 -27.87
C SER A 211 10.70 -14.39 -27.82
N ALA A 212 11.24 -14.82 -28.97
CA ALA A 212 12.63 -15.27 -29.04
C ALA A 212 13.66 -14.17 -28.68
N GLU A 213 13.28 -12.89 -28.81
CA GLU A 213 14.13 -11.73 -28.49
C GLU A 213 13.88 -11.20 -27.06
N GLU A 214 12.67 -11.34 -26.53
CA GLU A 214 12.30 -11.01 -25.14
C GLU A 214 11.66 -12.23 -24.48
N PRO A 215 12.44 -13.16 -23.88
CA PRO A 215 11.95 -14.48 -23.51
C PRO A 215 11.04 -14.50 -22.27
N PHE A 216 10.83 -13.36 -21.62
CA PHE A 216 10.10 -13.28 -20.35
C PHE A 216 8.63 -12.95 -20.58
N SER A 217 7.75 -13.67 -19.88
CA SER A 217 6.33 -13.32 -19.83
C SER A 217 6.09 -12.11 -18.92
N ALA A 218 5.18 -11.23 -19.31
CA ALA A 218 4.85 -10.01 -18.58
C ALA A 218 3.34 -9.80 -18.44
N LEU A 219 2.91 -9.20 -17.33
CA LEU A 219 1.52 -8.82 -17.11
C LEU A 219 1.18 -7.54 -17.89
N ARG A 220 0.07 -7.55 -18.65
CA ARG A 220 -0.51 -6.31 -19.18
C ARG A 220 -1.36 -5.65 -18.10
N SER A 221 -0.84 -4.61 -17.46
CA SER A 221 -1.49 -3.90 -16.36
C SER A 221 -1.93 -2.47 -16.67
N PHE A 222 -1.72 -1.98 -17.91
CA PHE A 222 -2.11 -0.60 -18.27
C PHE A 222 -3.63 -0.40 -18.33
N PRO A 223 -4.12 0.84 -18.12
CA PRO A 223 -5.53 1.16 -18.27
C PRO A 223 -6.06 0.70 -19.62
N ARG A 224 -7.24 0.06 -19.62
CA ARG A 224 -7.94 -0.28 -20.86
C ARG A 224 -8.47 1.01 -21.49
N ILE A 225 -7.92 1.37 -22.64
CA ILE A 225 -8.41 2.49 -23.46
C ILE A 225 -9.27 1.88 -24.55
N SER A 226 -10.56 2.24 -24.57
CA SER A 226 -11.54 1.85 -25.60
C SER A 226 -11.81 3.00 -26.55
#